data_AF-D5PGA4-F1
#
_entry.id   AF-D5PGA4-F1
#
_cell.length_a   1.000
_cell.length_b   1.000
_cell.length_c   1.000
_cell.angle_alpha   90.00
_cell.angle_beta   90.00
_cell.angle_gamma   90.00
#
_symmetry.space_group_name_H-M   'P 1'
#
loop_
_entity.id
_entity.type
_entity.pdbx_description
1 polymer ?
#
loop_
_entity_poly.entity_id
_entity_poly.type
_entity_poly.pdbx_seq_one_letter_code
_entity_poly.pdbx_strand_id
1 'polypeptide(L)'
;MFGRRDLSKVGVRAFADVLAAEQSAIAVTIGNPNLANNTEVRWKLSLRVTPDAEPPFEAALTALLPQLSPPRPGMRVPVLYDPKDHSRVRLDRGPAATADAAIDAVTAARPDLAGAQVMGIPMTDVIRQAIADPGAFREEMMRRGAELQQQALGAMRAAQPQQGADPIDRLERLAALKDRGLLTDEEFERQKRKILGE
;
A
#
# COMPACT_ATOMS: atom_id res chain seq x y z
N MET A 1 -18.81 2.90 41.45
CA MET A 1 -17.56 3.39 40.81
C MET A 1 -17.93 4.07 39.51
N PHE A 2 -17.77 5.40 39.42
CA PHE A 2 -18.19 6.18 38.26
C PHE A 2 -17.44 5.75 36.99
N GLY A 3 -18.20 5.56 35.91
CA GLY A 3 -17.73 5.07 34.63
C GLY A 3 -16.61 5.94 34.06
N ARG A 4 -15.38 5.42 34.12
CA ARG A 4 -14.24 5.98 33.39
C ARG A 4 -14.60 5.93 31.91
N ARG A 5 -14.80 7.09 31.28
CA ARG A 5 -15.11 7.18 29.84
C ARG A 5 -13.99 6.50 29.06
N ASP A 6 -14.36 5.62 28.15
CA ASP A 6 -13.39 4.90 27.33
C ASP A 6 -12.75 5.87 26.32
N LEU A 7 -11.42 5.97 26.36
CA LEU A 7 -10.65 6.82 25.45
C LEU A 7 -10.80 6.39 23.99
N SER A 8 -11.24 5.16 23.72
CA SER A 8 -11.62 4.75 22.37
C SER A 8 -12.78 5.57 21.78
N LYS A 9 -13.61 6.18 22.63
CA LYS A 9 -14.81 6.96 22.23
C LYS A 9 -14.66 8.46 22.40
N VAL A 10 -13.83 8.89 23.36
CA VAL A 10 -13.70 10.32 23.73
C VAL A 10 -12.28 10.84 23.65
N GLY A 11 -11.31 9.98 23.35
CA GLY A 11 -9.91 10.36 23.27
C GLY A 11 -9.61 11.09 21.97
N VAL A 12 -8.72 12.08 22.06
CA VAL A 12 -8.15 12.78 20.91
C VAL A 12 -6.88 12.04 20.50
N ARG A 13 -6.70 11.84 19.19
CA ARG A 13 -5.49 11.22 18.63
C ARG A 13 -4.34 12.22 18.62
N ALA A 14 -3.17 11.76 19.01
CA ALA A 14 -1.92 12.48 18.90
C ALA A 14 -0.76 11.50 18.71
N PHE A 15 0.41 12.02 18.36
CA PHE A 15 1.65 11.26 18.42
C PHE A 15 2.38 11.56 19.72
N ALA A 16 3.12 10.57 20.21
CA ALA A 16 3.98 10.74 21.36
C ALA A 16 5.36 10.13 21.13
N ASP A 17 6.39 10.82 21.59
CA ASP A 17 7.74 10.28 21.63
C ASP A 17 7.95 9.55 22.95
N VAL A 18 8.46 8.32 22.89
CA VAL A 18 8.89 7.58 24.08
C VAL A 18 10.14 8.24 24.64
N LEU A 19 10.08 8.77 25.85
CA LEU A 19 11.23 9.33 26.56
C LEU A 19 11.99 8.24 27.32
N ALA A 20 11.24 7.35 27.97
CA ALA A 20 11.79 6.23 28.73
C ALA A 20 10.83 5.03 28.70
N ALA A 21 11.40 3.83 28.79
CA ALA A 21 10.66 2.59 28.85
C ALA A 21 11.26 1.65 29.91
N GLU A 22 10.45 1.33 30.91
CA GLU A 22 10.82 0.42 32.00
C GLU A 22 9.99 -0.86 31.89
N GLN A 23 10.66 -2.00 31.73
CA GLN A 23 10.02 -3.30 31.74
C GLN A 23 9.71 -3.72 33.17
N SER A 24 8.50 -4.22 33.42
CA SER A 24 8.19 -4.90 34.69
C SER A 24 8.37 -6.41 34.57
N ALA A 25 8.45 -7.11 35.70
CA ALA A 25 8.49 -8.57 35.75
C ALA A 25 7.15 -9.24 35.38
N ILE A 26 6.10 -8.47 35.07
CA ILE A 26 4.77 -8.99 34.74
C ILE A 26 4.69 -9.25 33.23
N ALA A 27 4.53 -10.52 32.86
CA ALA A 27 4.21 -10.94 31.50
C ALA A 27 2.85 -11.66 31.46
N VAL A 28 2.12 -11.47 30.37
CA VAL A 28 0.82 -12.07 30.10
C VAL A 28 0.92 -12.83 28.79
N THR A 29 0.69 -14.14 28.83
CA THR A 29 0.69 -15.01 27.65
C THR A 29 -0.73 -15.48 27.38
N ILE A 30 -1.21 -15.30 26.16
CA ILE A 30 -2.55 -15.73 25.74
C ILE A 30 -2.40 -16.80 24.66
N GLY A 31 -2.86 -18.02 24.94
CA GLY A 31 -2.78 -19.15 24.01
C GLY A 31 -1.48 -19.95 24.15
N ASN A 32 -0.93 -20.44 23.05
CA ASN A 32 0.25 -21.31 23.08
C ASN A 32 1.51 -20.51 23.49
N PRO A 33 2.15 -20.85 24.62
CA PRO A 33 3.31 -20.12 25.13
C PRO A 33 4.60 -20.33 24.31
N ASN A 34 4.64 -21.36 23.46
CA ASN A 34 5.77 -21.61 22.56
C ASN A 34 5.80 -20.63 21.37
N LEU A 35 4.73 -19.88 21.14
CA LEU A 35 4.68 -18.83 20.12
C LEU A 35 5.09 -17.50 20.76
N ALA A 36 6.29 -17.02 20.44
CA ALA A 36 6.84 -15.81 21.04
C ALA A 36 5.97 -14.55 20.83
N ASN A 37 5.08 -14.53 19.82
CA ASN A 37 4.13 -13.43 19.59
C ASN A 37 2.92 -13.42 20.54
N ASN A 38 2.69 -14.51 21.29
CA ASN A 38 1.53 -14.63 22.19
C ASN A 38 1.78 -14.08 23.60
N THR A 39 3.01 -13.61 23.87
CA THR A 39 3.40 -13.07 25.16
C THR A 39 3.56 -11.56 25.08
N GLU A 40 2.75 -10.85 25.86
CA GLU A 40 2.91 -9.42 26.12
C GLU A 40 3.60 -9.21 27.47
N VAL A 41 4.47 -8.21 27.56
CA VAL A 41 5.11 -7.79 28.80
C VAL A 41 4.56 -6.45 29.21
N ARG A 42 4.38 -6.23 30.51
CA ARG A 42 3.92 -4.93 31.03
C ARG A 42 5.10 -3.97 31.12
N TRP A 43 4.94 -2.83 30.45
CA TRP A 43 5.89 -1.73 30.43
C TRP A 43 5.29 -0.49 31.09
N LYS A 44 6.16 0.27 31.77
CA LYS A 44 5.89 1.64 32.18
C LYS A 44 6.64 2.57 31.24
N LEU A 45 5.90 3.39 30.50
CA LEU A 45 6.44 4.30 29.52
C LEU A 45 6.29 5.74 30.01
N SER A 46 7.32 6.54 29.82
CA SER A 46 7.25 8.00 29.93
C SER A 46 7.21 8.54 28.51
N LEU A 47 6.18 9.30 28.18
CA LEU A 47 5.91 9.78 26.84
C LEU A 47 5.85 11.31 26.83
N ARG A 48 6.36 11.92 25.75
CA ARG A 48 6.07 13.30 25.39
C ARG A 48 5.01 13.31 24.31
N VAL A 49 3.77 13.60 24.68
CA VAL A 49 2.64 13.72 23.75
C VAL A 49 2.73 15.06 23.06
N THR A 50 2.58 15.08 21.74
CA THR A 50 2.55 16.29 20.91
C THR A 50 1.23 16.32 20.14
N PRO A 51 0.18 16.94 20.72
CA PRO A 51 -1.08 17.16 20.02
C PRO A 51 -0.99 18.32 19.03
N ASP A 52 -1.85 18.33 18.01
CA ASP A 52 -1.84 19.40 16.99
C ASP A 52 -2.44 20.72 17.50
N ALA A 53 -3.38 20.64 18.44
CA ALA A 53 -4.20 21.78 18.89
C ALA A 53 -3.74 22.40 20.22
N GLU A 54 -2.77 21.81 20.91
CA GLU A 54 -2.31 22.24 22.23
C GLU A 54 -0.81 21.99 22.44
N PRO A 55 -0.16 22.66 23.40
CA PRO A 55 1.26 22.48 23.65
C PRO A 55 1.61 21.03 24.03
N PRO A 56 2.83 20.56 23.69
CA PRO A 56 3.29 19.24 24.10
C PRO A 56 3.30 19.08 25.62
N PHE A 57 2.94 17.89 26.10
CA PHE A 57 2.92 17.56 27.51
C PHE A 57 3.54 16.18 27.77
N GLU A 58 4.00 15.95 28.99
CA GLU A 58 4.54 14.66 29.40
C GLU A 58 3.48 13.84 30.14
N ALA A 59 3.42 12.55 29.83
CA ALA A 59 2.51 11.61 30.46
C ALA A 59 3.19 10.27 30.71
N ALA A 60 2.85 9.64 31.84
CA ALA A 60 3.23 8.27 32.13
C ALA A 60 2.09 7.33 31.77
N LEU A 61 2.39 6.24 31.07
CA LEU A 61 1.41 5.19 30.79
C LEU A 61 1.96 3.82 31.14
N THR A 62 1.05 2.91 31.45
CA THR A 62 1.37 1.48 31.60
C THR A 62 0.65 0.71 30.51
N ALA A 63 1.38 -0.06 29.71
CA ALA A 63 0.82 -0.85 28.62
C ALA A 63 1.46 -2.24 28.56
N LEU A 64 0.68 -3.22 28.12
CA LEU A 64 1.18 -4.54 27.74
C LEU A 64 1.67 -4.46 26.29
N LEU A 65 2.92 -4.81 26.00
CA LEU A 65 3.45 -4.77 24.64
C LEU A 65 4.05 -6.12 24.25
N PRO A 66 4.00 -6.52 22.97
CA PRO A 66 4.58 -7.79 22.55
C PRO A 66 6.06 -7.87 22.91
N GLN A 67 6.48 -9.03 23.44
CA GLN A 67 7.84 -9.20 23.95
C GLN A 67 8.94 -9.05 22.89
N LEU A 68 8.62 -9.32 21.62
CA LEU A 68 9.58 -9.22 20.50
C LEU A 68 9.80 -7.78 20.01
N SER A 69 8.94 -6.84 20.43
CA SER A 69 9.01 -5.43 20.03
C SER A 69 9.15 -4.54 21.26
N PRO A 70 10.30 -4.56 21.95
CA PRO A 70 10.49 -3.73 23.13
C PRO A 70 10.46 -2.24 22.74
N PRO A 71 9.70 -1.40 23.46
CA PRO A 71 9.67 0.03 23.23
C PRO A 71 11.04 0.66 23.55
N ARG A 72 11.47 1.62 22.72
CA ARG A 72 12.77 2.31 22.88
C ARG A 72 12.56 3.82 23.05
N PRO A 73 13.42 4.51 23.83
CA PRO A 73 13.50 5.96 23.79
C PRO A 73 13.68 6.49 22.36
N GLY A 74 12.99 7.57 22.02
CA GLY A 74 12.92 8.15 20.68
C GLY A 74 11.92 7.48 19.72
N MET A 75 11.29 6.38 20.12
CA MET A 75 10.23 5.76 19.31
C MET A 75 8.98 6.64 19.31
N ARG A 76 8.46 6.97 18.13
CA ARG A 76 7.20 7.68 17.98
C ARG A 76 6.04 6.69 17.94
N VAL A 77 5.04 6.90 18.79
CA VAL A 77 3.87 6.02 18.90
C VAL A 77 2.57 6.82 18.84
N PRO A 78 1.51 6.27 18.20
CA PRO A 78 0.19 6.88 18.20
C PRO A 78 -0.48 6.65 19.56
N VAL A 79 -1.08 7.71 20.10
CA VAL A 79 -1.77 7.69 21.39
C VAL A 79 -3.13 8.35 21.31
N LEU A 80 -4.02 7.94 22.21
CA LEU A 80 -5.27 8.60 22.54
C LEU A 80 -5.13 9.22 23.91
N TYR A 81 -5.46 10.51 24.04
CA TYR A 81 -5.46 11.22 25.31
C TYR A 81 -6.81 11.91 25.58
N ASP A 82 -7.14 12.16 26.85
CA ASP A 82 -8.29 12.99 27.23
C ASP A 82 -7.86 14.46 27.27
N PRO A 83 -8.42 15.35 26.41
CA PRO A 83 -8.06 16.77 26.44
C PRO A 83 -8.50 17.49 27.72
N LYS A 84 -9.37 16.87 28.53
CA LYS A 84 -9.75 17.39 29.85
C LYS A 84 -8.88 16.85 30.98
N ASP A 85 -8.08 15.82 30.71
CA ASP A 85 -7.25 15.14 31.70
C ASP A 85 -6.01 14.53 31.01
N HIS A 86 -4.94 15.31 30.90
CA HIS A 86 -3.68 14.92 30.26
C HIS A 86 -2.96 13.75 30.95
N SER A 87 -3.38 13.35 32.15
CA SER A 87 -2.88 12.11 32.78
C SER A 87 -3.45 10.83 32.15
N ARG A 88 -4.53 10.96 31.37
CA ARG A 88 -5.24 9.82 30.77
C ARG A 88 -4.80 9.62 29.34
N VAL A 89 -3.71 8.87 29.17
CA VAL A 89 -3.16 8.51 27.87
C VAL A 89 -3.18 6.99 27.69
N ARG A 90 -3.50 6.53 26.46
CA ARG A 90 -3.41 5.13 26.04
C ARG A 90 -2.77 5.05 24.67
N LEU A 91 -2.06 3.95 24.40
CA LEU A 91 -1.60 3.64 23.04
C LEU A 91 -2.81 3.39 22.15
N ASP A 92 -2.84 4.02 20.96
CA ASP A 92 -3.82 3.70 19.94
C ASP A 92 -3.41 2.41 19.24
N ARG A 93 -4.12 1.31 19.53
CA ARG A 93 -3.90 -0.01 18.89
C ARG A 93 -4.84 -0.24 17.72
N GLY A 94 -5.52 0.79 17.22
CA GLY A 94 -6.33 0.68 16.02
C GLY A 94 -5.48 0.21 14.83
N PRO A 95 -6.07 -0.54 13.87
CA PRO A 95 -5.38 -0.95 12.64
C PRO A 95 -4.76 0.26 11.90
N ALA A 96 -5.50 1.36 11.83
CA ALA A 96 -5.03 2.61 11.22
C ALA A 96 -3.86 3.25 11.97
N ALA A 97 -3.86 3.22 13.30
CA ALA A 97 -2.76 3.77 14.09
C ALA A 97 -1.48 2.94 13.97
N THR A 98 -1.63 1.62 13.92
CA THR A 98 -0.52 0.69 13.69
C THR A 98 0.07 0.85 12.29
N ALA A 99 -0.79 1.06 11.28
CA ALA A 99 -0.38 1.36 9.90
C ALA A 99 0.45 2.64 9.85
N ASP A 100 -0.03 3.72 10.46
CA ASP A 100 0.62 5.02 10.42
C ASP A 100 2.00 4.99 11.10
N ALA A 101 2.10 4.34 12.26
CA ALA A 101 3.37 4.15 12.95
C ALA A 101 4.36 3.32 12.13
N ALA A 102 3.89 2.28 11.43
CA ALA A 102 4.72 1.45 10.56
C ALA A 102 5.18 2.22 9.32
N ILE A 103 4.29 3.03 8.72
CA ILE A 103 4.61 3.88 7.56
C ILE A 103 5.64 4.94 7.95
N ASP A 104 5.46 5.64 9.07
CA ASP A 104 6.42 6.63 9.58
C ASP A 104 7.80 6.00 9.85
N ALA A 105 7.83 4.83 10.49
CA ALA A 105 9.07 4.11 10.77
C ALA A 105 9.80 3.67 9.49
N VAL A 106 9.07 3.15 8.49
CA VAL A 106 9.64 2.76 7.20
C VAL A 106 10.14 3.98 6.43
N THR A 107 9.36 5.06 6.39
CA THR A 107 9.71 6.29 5.66
C THR A 107 10.92 6.99 6.30
N ALA A 108 11.00 7.01 7.64
CA ALA A 108 12.16 7.54 8.35
C ALA A 108 13.44 6.71 8.12
N ALA A 109 13.32 5.38 8.00
CA ALA A 109 14.44 4.50 7.71
C ALA A 109 14.87 4.51 6.23
N ARG A 110 13.93 4.80 5.33
CA ARG A 110 14.06 4.71 3.86
C ARG A 110 13.40 5.94 3.21
N PRO A 111 14.07 7.11 3.22
CA PRO A 111 13.51 8.33 2.65
C PRO A 111 13.30 8.24 1.14
N ASP A 112 13.93 7.28 0.45
CA ASP A 112 13.70 6.94 -0.96
C ASP A 112 12.27 6.47 -1.24
N LEU A 113 11.60 5.87 -0.25
CA LEU A 113 10.22 5.37 -0.38
C LEU A 113 9.17 6.47 -0.20
N ALA A 114 9.53 7.63 0.37
CA ALA A 114 8.61 8.74 0.60
C ALA A 114 8.01 9.31 -0.70
N GLY A 115 8.76 9.22 -1.81
CA GLY A 115 8.33 9.66 -3.14
C GLY A 115 7.85 8.53 -4.05
N ALA A 116 7.91 7.27 -3.60
CA ALA A 116 7.54 6.13 -4.43
C ALA A 116 6.02 6.13 -4.69
N GLN A 117 5.62 5.96 -5.95
CA GLN A 117 4.22 5.92 -6.35
C GLN A 117 3.90 4.61 -7.06
N VAL A 118 2.71 4.07 -6.80
CA VAL A 118 2.13 2.96 -7.55
C VAL A 118 0.89 3.50 -8.24
N MET A 119 0.86 3.44 -9.57
CA MET A 119 -0.31 3.89 -10.34
C MET A 119 -0.72 5.35 -10.07
N GLY A 120 0.26 6.23 -9.79
CA GLY A 120 0.03 7.65 -9.46
C GLY A 120 -0.46 7.91 -8.03
N ILE A 121 -0.55 6.86 -7.19
CA ILE A 121 -0.89 6.97 -5.77
C ILE A 121 0.39 6.81 -4.96
N PRO A 122 0.64 7.65 -3.94
CA PRO A 122 1.77 7.48 -3.03
C PRO A 122 1.77 6.07 -2.42
N MET A 123 2.93 5.40 -2.41
CA MET A 123 3.08 4.07 -1.82
C MET A 123 2.62 4.04 -0.35
N THR A 124 2.81 5.14 0.37
CA THR A 124 2.33 5.32 1.75
C THR A 124 0.81 5.18 1.85
N ASP A 125 0.06 5.74 0.89
CA ASP A 125 -1.41 5.70 0.88
C ASP A 125 -1.92 4.31 0.49
N VAL A 126 -1.22 3.65 -0.44
CA VAL A 126 -1.50 2.26 -0.82
C VAL A 126 -1.35 1.33 0.39
N ILE A 127 -0.25 1.46 1.15
CA ILE A 127 -0.02 0.65 2.36
C ILE A 127 -1.08 0.95 3.43
N ARG A 128 -1.42 2.23 3.64
CA ARG A 128 -2.44 2.65 4.61
C ARG A 128 -3.80 2.02 4.30
N GLN A 129 -4.23 2.07 3.04
CA GLN A 129 -5.52 1.52 2.62
C GLN A 129 -5.55 -0.02 2.73
N ALA A 130 -4.46 -0.69 2.36
CA ALA A 130 -4.33 -2.14 2.45
C ALA A 130 -4.39 -2.66 3.90
N ILE A 131 -3.88 -1.89 4.88
CA ILE A 131 -3.95 -2.26 6.29
C ILE A 131 -5.33 -1.95 6.90
N ALA A 132 -5.94 -0.83 6.51
CA ALA A 132 -7.24 -0.40 7.04
C ALA A 132 -8.38 -1.36 6.65
N ASP A 133 -8.42 -1.78 5.39
CA ASP A 133 -9.39 -2.77 4.90
C ASP A 133 -8.77 -3.64 3.77
N PRO A 134 -8.18 -4.79 4.12
CA PRO A 134 -7.55 -5.68 3.15
C PRO A 134 -8.51 -6.23 2.09
N GLY A 135 -9.80 -6.36 2.42
CA GLY A 135 -10.83 -6.89 1.53
C GLY A 135 -11.20 -5.88 0.47
N ALA A 136 -11.59 -4.67 0.90
CA ALA A 136 -11.94 -3.58 0.00
C ALA A 136 -10.75 -3.18 -0.90
N PHE A 137 -9.53 -3.14 -0.34
CA PHE A 137 -8.33 -2.87 -1.12
C PHE A 137 -8.09 -3.91 -2.22
N ARG A 138 -8.27 -5.21 -1.92
CA ARG A 138 -8.12 -6.27 -2.92
C ARG A 138 -9.14 -6.16 -4.04
N GLU A 139 -10.40 -5.86 -3.72
CA GLU A 139 -11.45 -5.64 -4.71
C GLU A 139 -11.15 -4.44 -5.62
N GLU A 140 -10.70 -3.32 -5.04
CA GLU A 140 -10.30 -2.14 -5.81
C GLU A 140 -9.12 -2.43 -6.75
N MET A 141 -8.11 -3.16 -6.28
CA MET A 141 -6.95 -3.55 -7.10
C MET A 141 -7.35 -4.49 -8.24
N MET A 142 -8.29 -5.43 -8.00
CA MET A 142 -8.83 -6.29 -9.06
C MET A 142 -9.63 -5.49 -10.09
N ARG A 143 -10.43 -4.52 -9.66
CA ARG A 143 -11.20 -3.65 -10.56
C ARG A 143 -10.28 -2.79 -11.44
N ARG A 144 -9.28 -2.15 -10.83
CA ARG A 144 -8.25 -1.38 -11.56
C ARG A 144 -7.42 -2.25 -12.49
N GLY A 145 -7.08 -3.47 -12.08
CA GLY A 145 -6.39 -4.45 -12.93
C GLY A 145 -7.20 -4.79 -14.18
N ALA A 146 -8.52 -4.97 -14.03
CA ALA A 146 -9.42 -5.19 -15.15
C ALA A 146 -9.53 -3.96 -16.08
N GLU A 147 -9.62 -2.76 -15.51
CA GLU A 147 -9.65 -1.50 -16.28
C GLU A 147 -8.36 -1.31 -17.11
N LEU A 148 -7.18 -1.56 -16.52
CA LEU A 148 -5.90 -1.53 -17.22
C LEU A 148 -5.79 -2.57 -18.32
N GLN A 149 -6.27 -3.80 -18.07
CA GLN A 149 -6.26 -4.86 -19.08
C GLN A 149 -7.18 -4.50 -20.25
N GLN A 150 -8.33 -3.88 -20.00
CA GLN A 150 -9.22 -3.37 -21.05
C GLN A 150 -8.59 -2.23 -21.84
N GLN A 151 -7.89 -1.29 -21.19
CA GLN A 151 -7.16 -0.23 -21.87
C GLN A 151 -6.01 -0.79 -22.75
N ALA A 152 -5.26 -1.77 -22.24
CA ALA A 152 -4.20 -2.44 -23.00
C ALA A 152 -4.76 -3.19 -24.22
N LEU A 153 -5.90 -3.89 -24.08
CA LEU A 153 -6.60 -4.56 -25.18
C LEU A 153 -7.17 -3.55 -26.20
N GLY A 154 -7.67 -2.41 -25.73
CA GLY A 154 -8.14 -1.31 -26.59
C GLY A 154 -7.01 -0.67 -27.40
N ALA A 155 -5.87 -0.40 -26.75
CA ALA A 155 -4.67 0.13 -27.40
C ALA A 155 -4.09 -0.87 -28.41
N MET A 156 -4.07 -2.17 -28.11
CA MET A 156 -3.68 -3.23 -29.06
C MET A 156 -4.62 -3.32 -30.26
N ARG A 157 -5.94 -3.11 -30.08
CA ARG A 157 -6.90 -3.06 -31.19
C ARG A 157 -6.74 -1.81 -32.06
N ALA A 158 -6.42 -0.67 -31.45
CA ALA A 158 -6.17 0.58 -32.18
C ALA A 158 -4.81 0.59 -32.90
N ALA A 159 -3.83 -0.17 -32.40
CA ALA A 159 -2.51 -0.33 -33.00
C ALA A 159 -2.42 -1.47 -34.03
N GLN A 160 -3.51 -2.20 -34.30
CA GLN A 160 -3.56 -3.09 -35.46
C GLN A 160 -3.69 -2.24 -36.72
N PRO A 161 -2.68 -2.20 -37.61
CA PRO A 161 -2.88 -1.58 -38.91
C PRO A 161 -4.02 -2.32 -39.59
N GLN A 162 -5.03 -1.60 -40.05
CA GLN A 162 -6.09 -2.14 -40.90
C GLN A 162 -5.43 -2.95 -42.01
N GLN A 163 -5.40 -4.28 -41.87
CA GLN A 163 -4.97 -5.21 -42.92
C GLN A 163 -6.06 -5.34 -44.02
N GLY A 164 -6.77 -4.25 -44.29
CA GLY A 164 -7.38 -4.00 -45.58
C GLY A 164 -6.35 -3.33 -46.48
N ALA A 165 -5.21 -3.99 -46.74
CA ALA A 165 -4.33 -3.56 -47.81
C ALA A 165 -5.15 -3.60 -49.11
N ASP A 166 -5.36 -2.43 -49.71
CA ASP A 166 -6.02 -2.26 -51.00
C ASP A 166 -5.44 -3.28 -51.99
N PRO A 167 -6.26 -3.89 -52.87
CA PRO A 167 -5.78 -4.87 -53.85
C PRO A 167 -4.60 -4.33 -54.67
N ILE A 168 -4.52 -3.01 -54.87
CA ILE A 168 -3.39 -2.32 -55.54
C ILE A 168 -2.08 -2.45 -54.76
N ASP A 169 -2.08 -2.21 -53.44
CA ASP A 169 -0.87 -2.32 -52.59
C ASP A 169 -0.33 -3.76 -52.52
N ARG A 170 -1.22 -4.75 -52.65
CA ARG A 170 -0.85 -6.17 -52.71
C ARG A 170 -0.19 -6.51 -54.04
N LEU A 171 -0.67 -5.92 -55.13
CA LEU A 171 -0.08 -6.10 -56.46
C LEU A 171 1.31 -5.45 -56.55
N GLU A 172 1.51 -4.28 -55.94
CA GLU A 172 2.82 -3.61 -55.91
C GLU A 172 3.88 -4.45 -55.17
N ARG A 173 3.52 -5.05 -54.02
CA ARG A 173 4.42 -5.95 -53.30
C ARG A 173 4.75 -7.21 -54.09
N LEU A 174 3.78 -7.79 -54.80
CA LEU A 174 4.02 -8.95 -55.65
C LEU A 174 4.98 -8.61 -56.81
N ALA A 175 4.86 -7.42 -57.41
CA ALA A 175 5.74 -6.97 -58.47
C ALA A 175 7.18 -6.79 -57.96
N ALA A 176 7.34 -6.17 -56.78
CA ALA A 176 8.65 -6.01 -56.14
C ALA A 176 9.31 -7.36 -55.78
N LEU A 177 8.53 -8.41 -55.47
CA LEU A 177 9.06 -9.75 -55.19
C LEU A 177 9.48 -10.49 -56.46
N LYS A 178 8.76 -10.29 -57.56
CA LYS A 178 9.11 -10.78 -58.90
C LYS A 178 10.41 -10.16 -59.40
N ASP A 179 10.54 -8.83 -59.28
CA ASP A 179 11.75 -8.11 -59.71
C ASP A 179 13.00 -8.50 -58.92
N ARG A 180 12.82 -8.99 -57.68
CA ARG A 180 13.89 -9.56 -56.86
C ARG A 180 14.19 -11.03 -57.17
N GLY A 181 13.48 -11.64 -58.13
CA GLY A 181 13.63 -13.05 -58.52
C GLY A 181 13.15 -14.05 -57.46
N LEU A 182 12.36 -13.60 -56.48
CA LEU A 182 11.84 -14.46 -55.40
C LEU A 182 10.50 -15.12 -55.77
N LEU A 183 9.85 -14.64 -56.83
CA LEU A 183 8.69 -15.26 -57.44
C LEU A 183 8.95 -15.49 -58.92
N THR A 184 8.54 -16.66 -59.41
CA THR A 184 8.51 -16.94 -60.85
C THR A 184 7.32 -16.24 -61.51
N ASP A 185 7.40 -16.03 -62.83
CA ASP A 185 6.35 -15.36 -63.60
C ASP A 185 4.98 -16.05 -63.46
N GLU A 186 4.96 -17.38 -63.39
CA GLU A 186 3.73 -18.18 -63.21
C GLU A 186 3.11 -18.00 -61.82
N GLU A 187 3.94 -17.87 -60.78
CA GLU A 187 3.47 -17.68 -59.40
C GLU A 187 2.92 -16.27 -59.20
N PHE A 188 3.51 -15.29 -59.87
CA PHE A 188 3.04 -13.91 -59.88
C PHE A 188 1.66 -13.80 -60.53
N GLU A 189 1.47 -14.37 -61.72
CA GLU A 189 0.19 -14.31 -62.43
C GLU A 189 -0.93 -15.08 -61.71
N ARG A 190 -0.61 -16.17 -61.01
CA ARG A 190 -1.57 -16.91 -60.17
C ARG A 190 -2.04 -16.10 -58.97
N GLN A 191 -1.14 -15.36 -58.31
CA GLN A 191 -1.50 -14.51 -57.18
C GLN A 191 -2.23 -13.23 -57.60
N LYS A 192 -1.84 -12.64 -58.73
CA LYS A 192 -2.52 -11.48 -59.31
C LYS A 192 -3.99 -11.76 -59.65
N ARG A 193 -4.28 -12.89 -60.31
CA ARG A 193 -5.67 -13.33 -60.58
C ARG A 193 -6.49 -13.53 -59.31
N LYS A 194 -5.89 -14.14 -58.28
CA LYS A 194 -6.54 -14.34 -56.98
C LYS A 194 -6.89 -13.02 -56.26
N ILE A 195 -6.11 -11.96 -56.47
CA ILE A 195 -6.36 -10.63 -55.89
C ILE A 195 -7.38 -9.84 -56.71
N LEU A 196 -7.42 -10.03 -58.03
CA LEU A 196 -8.36 -9.38 -58.95
C LEU A 196 -9.72 -10.10 -59.05
N GLY A 197 -9.83 -11.34 -58.57
CA GLY A 197 -11.10 -12.07 -58.45
C GLY A 197 -11.57 -12.80 -59.72
N GLU A 198 -10.65 -13.11 -60.64
CA GLU A 198 -10.89 -13.91 -61.87
C GLU A 198 -10.26 -15.31 -61.77
#